data_AF-A0A1Q5XR89-F1
#
_entry.id   AF-A0A1Q5XR89-F1
#
_cell.length_a   1.000
_cell.length_b   1.000
_cell.length_c   1.000
_cell.angle_alpha   90.00
_cell.angle_beta   90.00
_cell.angle_gamma   90.00
#
_symmetry.space_group_name_H-M   'P 1'
#
loop_
_entity.id
_entity.type
_entity.pdbx_description
1 polymer ?
#
loop_
_entity_poly.entity_id
_entity_poly.type
_entity_poly.pdbx_seq_one_letter_code
_entity_poly.pdbx_strand_id
1 'polypeptide(L)'
;MTKLEGNERWKTKMIMTEHVEQYEEQQRESVDKLITIDERTMVRDLILLPYIDTMVSKSLKEIENSGNILKRAYLMAGQTIQRRIMQDTYQLQKELKQRNIRVLADEQEEFLVYHKILCRGYQERFGMTRDVMRTEISLRLTKYTAELGTILKEQLK
;
A
#
# COMPACT_ATOMS: atom_id res chain seq x y z
N MET A 1 -11.56 39.22 45.66
CA MET A 1 -11.87 38.18 46.65
C MET A 1 -12.76 37.14 45.99
N THR A 2 -12.14 36.30 45.18
CA THR A 2 -12.81 35.38 44.25
C THR A 2 -13.11 34.09 45.01
N LYS A 3 -14.39 33.78 45.24
CA LYS A 3 -14.87 32.63 46.03
C LYS A 3 -14.56 31.24 45.42
N LEU A 4 -13.53 31.13 44.58
CA LEU A 4 -13.23 29.92 43.80
C LEU A 4 -11.81 29.36 44.02
N GLU A 5 -10.89 30.08 44.68
CA GLU A 5 -9.50 29.63 44.86
C GLU A 5 -9.30 28.57 45.96
N GLY A 6 -10.35 28.21 46.72
CA GLY A 6 -10.24 27.27 47.85
C GLY A 6 -10.91 25.92 47.65
N ASN A 7 -11.50 25.64 46.48
CA ASN A 7 -12.26 24.41 46.27
C ASN A 7 -11.52 23.45 45.35
N GLU A 8 -10.56 22.72 45.90
CA GLU A 8 -9.84 21.60 45.25
C GLU A 8 -10.73 20.35 45.07
N ARG A 9 -12.03 20.40 45.40
CA ARG A 9 -12.99 19.27 45.25
C ARG A 9 -13.10 18.74 43.82
N TRP A 10 -12.71 19.51 42.80
CA TRP A 10 -12.68 19.02 41.42
C TRP A 10 -11.48 18.11 41.13
N LYS A 11 -10.35 18.23 41.87
CA LYS A 11 -9.25 17.26 41.80
C LYS A 11 -9.64 15.92 42.43
N THR A 12 -10.54 15.96 43.43
CA THR A 12 -11.10 14.78 44.10
C THR A 12 -12.42 14.31 43.48
N LYS A 13 -12.87 14.90 42.37
CA LYS A 13 -13.96 14.32 41.57
C LYS A 13 -13.38 13.11 40.85
N MET A 14 -13.22 12.04 41.64
CA MET A 14 -12.62 10.76 41.28
C MET A 14 -13.09 10.35 39.89
N ILE A 15 -12.20 10.50 38.91
CA ILE A 15 -12.21 9.57 37.81
C ILE A 15 -11.62 8.32 38.45
N MET A 16 -12.48 7.32 38.69
CA MET A 16 -12.04 6.00 39.17
C MET A 16 -10.84 5.61 38.32
N THR A 17 -9.69 5.31 38.91
CA THR A 17 -8.49 4.90 38.17
C THR A 17 -8.82 3.76 37.20
N GLU A 18 -9.74 2.87 37.59
CA GLU A 18 -10.31 1.82 36.73
C GLU A 18 -11.02 2.36 35.47
N HIS A 19 -11.73 3.49 35.53
CA HIS A 19 -12.36 4.09 34.35
C HIS A 19 -11.36 4.82 33.46
N VAL A 20 -10.29 5.40 34.03
CA VAL A 20 -9.18 5.95 33.25
C VAL A 20 -8.44 4.82 32.53
N GLU A 21 -8.11 3.76 33.25
CA GLU A 21 -7.44 2.56 32.73
C GLU A 21 -8.30 1.88 31.65
N GLN A 22 -9.60 1.72 31.87
CA GLN A 22 -10.53 1.21 30.85
C GLN A 22 -10.62 2.11 29.62
N TYR A 23 -10.62 3.44 29.80
CA TYR A 23 -10.60 4.37 28.67
C TYR A 23 -9.28 4.32 27.90
N GLU A 24 -8.15 4.21 28.59
CA GLU A 24 -6.84 4.06 27.99
C GLU A 24 -6.69 2.71 27.28
N GLU A 25 -7.20 1.62 27.85
CA GLU A 25 -7.24 0.29 27.23
C GLU A 25 -8.13 0.28 25.99
N GLN A 26 -9.33 0.88 26.05
CA GLN A 26 -10.21 1.04 24.89
C GLN A 26 -9.56 1.91 23.81
N GLN A 27 -8.86 2.98 24.18
CA GLN A 27 -8.09 3.79 23.23
C GLN A 27 -6.94 3.00 22.61
N ARG A 28 -6.17 2.23 23.41
CA ARG A 28 -5.09 1.37 22.89
C ARG A 28 -5.62 0.30 21.93
N GLU A 29 -6.71 -0.38 22.28
CA GLU A 29 -7.38 -1.33 21.39
C GLU A 29 -7.85 -0.70 20.08
N SER A 30 -8.28 0.57 20.11
CA SER A 30 -8.73 1.27 18.91
C SER A 30 -7.56 1.64 17.99
N VAL A 31 -6.41 2.04 18.57
CA VAL A 31 -5.19 2.37 17.82
C VAL A 31 -4.59 1.14 17.16
N ASP A 32 -4.61 -0.01 17.85
CA ASP A 32 -4.15 -1.28 17.31
C ASP A 32 -5.00 -1.79 16.13
N LYS A 33 -6.20 -1.24 15.92
CA LYS A 33 -7.07 -1.62 14.79
C LYS A 33 -6.91 -0.67 13.59
N LEU A 34 -6.21 0.45 13.74
CA LEU A 34 -5.91 1.38 12.65
C LEU A 34 -4.82 0.82 11.71
N ILE A 35 -4.82 1.28 10.46
CA ILE A 35 -3.79 0.89 9.49
C ILE A 35 -2.44 1.49 9.92
N THR A 36 -1.42 0.65 9.98
CA THR A 36 -0.04 1.12 10.22
C THR A 36 0.57 1.75 8.96
N ILE A 37 1.67 2.47 9.09
CA ILE A 37 2.38 3.09 7.95
C ILE A 37 2.87 2.02 6.96
N ASP A 38 3.37 0.90 7.49
CA ASP A 38 3.84 -0.23 6.67
C ASP A 38 2.68 -0.87 5.91
N GLU A 39 1.55 -1.10 6.57
CA GLU A 39 0.35 -1.64 5.94
C GLU A 39 -0.24 -0.69 4.91
N ARG A 40 -0.19 0.62 5.16
CA ARG A 40 -0.60 1.64 4.16
C ARG A 40 0.31 1.60 2.94
N THR A 41 1.60 1.33 3.12
CA THR A 41 2.54 1.14 2.00
C THR A 41 2.22 -0.15 1.25
N MET A 42 1.94 -1.25 1.95
CA MET A 42 1.49 -2.50 1.35
C MET A 42 0.19 -2.34 0.55
N VAL A 43 -0.78 -1.58 1.05
CA VAL A 43 -2.03 -1.32 0.34
C VAL A 43 -1.79 -0.48 -0.92
N ARG A 44 -1.02 0.62 -0.82
CA ARG A 44 -0.61 1.42 -1.98
C ARG A 44 0.03 0.53 -3.03
N ASP A 45 0.93 -0.33 -2.57
CA ASP A 45 1.65 -1.23 -3.44
C ASP A 45 0.73 -2.23 -4.14
N LEU A 46 -0.23 -2.81 -3.42
CA LEU A 46 -1.21 -3.73 -4.00
C LEU A 46 -2.08 -3.04 -5.05
N ILE A 47 -2.48 -1.80 -4.79
CA ILE A 47 -3.30 -1.00 -5.72
C ILE A 47 -2.55 -0.76 -7.04
N LEU A 48 -1.24 -0.50 -6.98
CA LEU A 48 -0.46 -0.13 -8.15
C LEU A 48 -0.07 -1.31 -9.05
N LEU A 49 0.15 -2.50 -8.49
CA LEU A 49 0.64 -3.67 -9.23
C LEU A 49 -0.21 -4.03 -10.48
N PRO A 50 -1.55 -4.04 -10.43
CA PRO A 50 -2.39 -4.30 -11.61
C PRO A 50 -2.18 -3.29 -12.75
N TYR A 51 -1.93 -2.01 -12.41
CA TYR A 51 -1.64 -0.99 -13.41
C TYR A 51 -0.28 -1.25 -14.07
N ILE A 52 0.73 -1.62 -13.27
CA ILE A 52 2.06 -1.97 -13.78
C ILE A 52 1.97 -3.18 -14.72
N ASP A 53 1.27 -4.25 -14.31
CA ASP A 53 1.10 -5.45 -15.13
C ASP A 53 0.40 -5.13 -16.47
N THR A 54 -0.63 -4.28 -16.44
CA THR A 54 -1.32 -3.83 -17.66
C THR A 54 -0.39 -3.05 -18.58
N MET A 55 0.41 -2.13 -18.04
CA MET A 55 1.37 -1.34 -18.82
C MET A 55 2.47 -2.20 -19.44
N VAL A 56 3.05 -3.12 -18.66
CA VAL A 56 4.08 -4.06 -19.14
C VAL A 56 3.49 -5.00 -20.20
N SER A 57 2.30 -5.54 -19.99
CA SER A 57 1.59 -6.38 -20.96
C SER A 57 1.34 -5.66 -22.28
N LYS A 58 0.94 -4.39 -22.23
CA LYS A 58 0.74 -3.56 -23.43
C LYS A 58 2.06 -3.37 -24.17
N SER A 59 3.13 -3.00 -23.46
CA SER A 59 4.45 -2.80 -24.04
C SER A 59 5.02 -4.08 -24.70
N LEU A 60 4.82 -5.24 -24.06
CA LEU A 60 5.21 -6.54 -24.62
C LEU A 60 4.51 -6.82 -25.96
N LYS A 61 3.20 -6.58 -26.04
CA LYS A 61 2.42 -6.74 -27.28
C LYS A 61 2.87 -5.77 -28.38
N GLU A 62 3.22 -4.54 -28.02
CA GLU A 62 3.74 -3.56 -28.99
C GLU A 62 5.11 -3.99 -29.54
N ILE A 63 6.00 -4.52 -28.69
CA ILE A 63 7.32 -5.01 -29.10
C ILE A 63 7.21 -6.28 -29.96
N GLU A 64 6.29 -7.17 -29.64
CA GLU A 64 6.04 -8.39 -30.42
C GLU A 64 5.68 -8.06 -31.88
N ASN A 65 4.85 -7.04 -32.07
CA ASN A 65 4.42 -6.55 -33.38
C ASN A 65 5.43 -5.59 -34.04
N SER A 66 6.54 -5.26 -33.35
CA SER A 66 7.54 -4.34 -33.87
C SER A 66 8.56 -5.03 -34.78
N GLY A 67 9.12 -4.27 -35.74
CA GLY A 67 10.25 -4.71 -36.58
C GLY A 67 11.62 -4.67 -35.88
N ASN A 68 11.66 -4.63 -34.54
CA ASN A 68 12.89 -4.46 -33.79
C ASN A 68 13.77 -5.72 -33.84
N ILE A 69 15.04 -5.57 -34.21
CA ILE A 69 16.02 -6.67 -34.29
C ILE A 69 16.21 -7.34 -32.92
N LEU A 70 16.13 -6.58 -31.84
CA LEU A 70 16.29 -7.05 -30.46
C LEU A 70 14.97 -7.47 -29.80
N LYS A 71 13.87 -7.63 -30.56
CA LYS A 71 12.56 -7.97 -30.00
C LYS A 71 12.59 -9.18 -29.07
N ARG A 72 13.36 -10.22 -29.40
CA ARG A 72 13.50 -11.42 -28.55
C ARG A 72 14.09 -11.11 -27.19
N ALA A 73 15.12 -10.26 -27.12
CA ALA A 73 15.75 -9.86 -25.87
C ALA A 73 14.78 -9.05 -25.00
N TYR A 74 14.07 -8.09 -25.61
CA TYR A 74 13.07 -7.30 -24.91
C TYR A 74 11.89 -8.13 -24.40
N LEU A 75 11.39 -9.08 -25.19
CA LEU A 75 10.32 -9.98 -24.76
C LEU A 75 10.76 -10.85 -23.58
N MET A 76 11.97 -11.42 -23.61
CA MET A 76 12.49 -12.21 -22.48
C MET A 76 12.66 -11.37 -21.20
N ALA A 77 13.20 -10.15 -21.33
CA ALA A 77 13.34 -9.21 -20.23
C ALA A 77 11.97 -8.84 -19.64
N GLY A 78 11.03 -8.41 -20.48
CA GLY A 78 9.70 -7.99 -20.04
C GLY A 78 8.88 -9.14 -19.46
N GLN A 79 8.96 -10.36 -20.00
CA GLN A 79 8.32 -11.55 -19.41
C GLN A 79 8.91 -11.91 -18.04
N THR A 80 10.20 -11.64 -17.82
CA THR A 80 10.84 -11.85 -16.51
C THR A 80 10.34 -10.83 -15.49
N ILE A 81 10.26 -9.56 -15.89
CA ILE A 81 9.66 -8.49 -15.08
C ILE A 81 8.19 -8.79 -14.77
N GLN A 82 7.41 -9.22 -15.76
CA GLN A 82 6.00 -9.56 -15.58
C GLN A 82 5.80 -10.71 -14.58
N ARG A 83 6.62 -11.77 -14.68
CA ARG A 83 6.60 -12.87 -13.70
C ARG A 83 6.89 -12.39 -12.29
N ARG A 84 7.84 -11.45 -12.14
CA ARG A 84 8.17 -10.85 -10.84
C ARG A 84 7.01 -10.03 -10.27
N ILE A 85 6.36 -9.21 -11.10
CA ILE A 85 5.16 -8.44 -10.72
C ILE A 85 4.03 -9.38 -10.25
N MET A 86 3.78 -10.47 -10.96
CA MET A 86 2.79 -11.48 -10.55
C MET A 86 3.11 -12.11 -9.19
N GLN A 87 4.39 -12.46 -8.96
CA GLN A 87 4.84 -13.02 -7.68
C GLN A 87 4.62 -12.03 -6.53
N ASP A 88 5.03 -10.78 -6.71
CA ASP A 88 4.87 -9.73 -5.71
C ASP A 88 3.39 -9.46 -5.42
N THR A 89 2.54 -9.47 -6.46
CA THR A 89 1.08 -9.32 -6.31
C THR A 89 0.52 -10.43 -5.43
N TYR A 90 0.88 -11.68 -5.72
CA TYR A 90 0.41 -12.83 -4.96
C TYR A 90 0.90 -12.79 -3.50
N GLN A 91 2.18 -12.47 -3.28
CA GLN A 91 2.76 -12.36 -1.94
C GLN A 91 2.06 -11.27 -1.12
N LEU A 92 1.87 -10.10 -1.71
CA LEU A 92 1.27 -8.96 -1.03
C LEU A 92 -0.21 -9.19 -0.72
N GLN A 93 -0.97 -9.81 -1.62
CA GLN A 93 -2.35 -10.25 -1.35
C GLN A 93 -2.40 -11.23 -0.18
N LYS A 94 -1.47 -12.19 -0.13
CA LYS A 94 -1.39 -13.18 0.95
C LYS A 94 -1.07 -12.51 2.29
N GLU A 95 -0.10 -11.61 2.33
CA GLU A 95 0.30 -10.89 3.55
C GLU A 95 -0.83 -9.99 4.06
N LEU A 96 -1.47 -9.20 3.19
CA LEU A 96 -2.59 -8.35 3.58
C LEU A 96 -3.77 -9.18 4.11
N LYS A 97 -4.05 -10.32 3.47
CA LYS A 97 -5.09 -11.26 3.97
C LYS A 97 -4.75 -11.82 5.34
N GLN A 98 -3.49 -12.19 5.59
CA GLN A 98 -3.02 -12.67 6.90
C GLN A 98 -3.15 -11.60 7.99
N ARG A 99 -2.97 -10.33 7.63
CA ARG A 99 -3.15 -9.17 8.52
C ARG A 99 -4.61 -8.70 8.67
N ASN A 100 -5.55 -9.42 8.07
CA ASN A 100 -6.98 -9.08 8.04
C ASN A 100 -7.26 -7.70 7.41
N ILE A 101 -6.54 -7.40 6.34
CA ILE A 101 -6.69 -6.19 5.52
C ILE A 101 -7.27 -6.56 4.16
N ARG A 102 -8.31 -5.84 3.75
CA ARG A 102 -8.96 -6.00 2.44
C ARG A 102 -9.02 -4.65 1.74
N VAL A 103 -8.68 -4.65 0.46
CA VAL A 103 -8.75 -3.46 -0.40
C VAL A 103 -9.87 -3.66 -1.41
N LEU A 104 -10.79 -2.72 -1.46
CA LEU A 104 -11.91 -2.69 -2.40
C LEU A 104 -11.78 -1.45 -3.26
N ALA A 105 -12.03 -1.58 -4.56
CA ALA A 105 -12.17 -0.43 -5.43
C ALA A 105 -13.38 0.42 -4.98
N ASP A 106 -13.18 1.73 -4.91
CA ASP A 106 -14.27 2.69 -4.68
C ASP A 106 -14.43 3.55 -5.94
N GLU A 107 -15.04 4.72 -5.80
CA GLU A 107 -15.24 5.69 -6.87
C GLU A 107 -13.91 6.15 -7.51
N GLN A 108 -13.95 6.32 -8.83
CA GLN A 108 -12.89 6.99 -9.59
C GLN A 108 -13.40 8.37 -10.01
N GLU A 109 -12.69 9.41 -9.57
CA GLU A 109 -12.84 10.77 -10.08
C GLU A 109 -11.73 11.05 -11.11
N GLU A 110 -11.85 12.15 -11.85
CA GLU A 110 -10.97 12.48 -12.99
C GLU A 110 -9.46 12.52 -12.60
N PHE A 111 -9.16 12.92 -11.36
CA PHE A 111 -7.79 13.10 -10.85
C PHE A 111 -7.42 12.20 -9.66
N LEU A 112 -8.42 11.59 -9.01
CA LEU A 112 -8.27 10.85 -7.76
C LEU A 112 -8.85 9.45 -7.88
N VAL A 113 -8.07 8.46 -7.47
CA VAL A 113 -8.53 7.08 -7.36
C VAL A 113 -8.75 6.78 -5.87
N TYR A 114 -9.99 6.45 -5.52
CA TYR A 114 -10.33 6.05 -4.16
C TYR A 114 -10.44 4.53 -4.01
N HIS A 115 -9.95 4.05 -2.88
CA HIS A 115 -10.08 2.68 -2.44
C HIS A 115 -10.62 2.65 -1.02
N LYS A 116 -11.52 1.71 -0.76
CA LYS A 116 -11.98 1.38 0.60
C LYS A 116 -11.05 0.31 1.16
N ILE A 117 -10.47 0.60 2.32
CA ILE A 117 -9.65 -0.35 3.08
C ILE A 117 -10.47 -0.82 4.27
N LEU A 118 -10.68 -2.13 4.37
CA LEU A 118 -11.15 -2.77 5.60
C LEU A 118 -9.94 -3.32 6.34
N CYS A 119 -9.58 -2.74 7.47
CA CYS A 119 -8.51 -3.20 8.36
C CYS A 119 -9.12 -3.61 9.70
N ARG A 120 -9.08 -4.90 10.04
CA ARG A 120 -9.42 -5.38 11.40
C ARG A 120 -10.80 -4.89 11.92
N GLY A 121 -11.76 -4.73 11.01
CA GLY A 121 -13.13 -4.25 11.31
C GLY A 121 -13.35 -2.73 11.12
N TYR A 122 -12.29 -1.97 10.88
CA TYR A 122 -12.34 -0.53 10.62
C TYR A 122 -12.30 -0.26 9.12
N GLN A 123 -13.08 0.73 8.69
CA GLN A 123 -13.09 1.18 7.31
C GLN A 123 -12.34 2.50 7.18
N GLU A 124 -11.38 2.55 6.27
CA GLU A 124 -10.64 3.75 5.89
C GLU A 124 -10.77 3.99 4.39
N ARG A 125 -10.76 5.25 3.98
CA ARG A 125 -10.66 5.64 2.57
C ARG A 125 -9.24 6.03 2.24
N PHE A 126 -8.69 5.41 1.21
CA PHE A 126 -7.37 5.70 0.67
C PHE A 126 -7.52 6.33 -0.70
N GLY A 127 -7.16 7.61 -0.79
CA GLY A 127 -7.12 8.36 -2.04
C GLY A 127 -5.69 8.50 -2.55
N MET A 128 -5.50 8.34 -3.85
CA MET A 128 -4.23 8.60 -4.50
C MET A 128 -4.44 9.37 -5.79
N THR A 129 -3.64 10.42 -6.01
CA THR A 129 -3.68 11.19 -7.25
C THR A 129 -2.96 10.44 -8.37
N ARG A 130 -3.37 10.66 -9.61
CA ARG A 130 -2.73 10.03 -10.78
C ARG A 130 -1.24 10.35 -10.92
N ASP A 131 -0.79 11.52 -10.48
CA ASP A 131 0.63 11.90 -10.53
C ASP A 131 1.47 11.10 -9.53
N VAL A 132 0.94 10.87 -8.34
CA VAL A 132 1.56 9.99 -7.35
C VAL A 132 1.59 8.56 -7.87
N MET A 133 0.48 8.06 -8.45
CA MET A 133 0.46 6.74 -9.08
C MET A 133 1.56 6.58 -10.13
N ARG A 134 1.70 7.55 -11.03
CA ARG A 134 2.69 7.52 -12.10
C ARG A 134 4.12 7.50 -11.56
N THR A 135 4.38 8.32 -10.55
CA THR A 135 5.70 8.38 -9.89
C THR A 135 6.04 7.04 -9.25
N GLU A 136 5.12 6.48 -8.47
CA GLU A 136 5.31 5.21 -7.78
C GLU A 136 5.46 4.04 -8.77
N ILE A 137 4.67 4.01 -9.84
CA ILE A 137 4.83 3.03 -10.94
C ILE A 137 6.24 3.10 -11.54
N SER A 138 6.73 4.31 -11.79
CA SER A 138 8.06 4.52 -12.40
C SER A 138 9.19 4.05 -11.47
N LEU A 139 9.09 4.37 -10.17
CA LEU A 139 10.04 3.90 -9.16
C LEU A 139 10.06 2.38 -9.08
N ARG A 140 8.89 1.74 -9.12
CA ARG A 140 8.77 0.29 -9.00
C ARG A 140 9.26 -0.45 -10.23
N LEU A 141 8.98 0.07 -11.43
CA LEU A 141 9.58 -0.44 -12.66
C LEU A 141 11.10 -0.33 -12.65
N THR A 142 11.64 0.78 -12.13
CA THR A 142 13.09 0.96 -11.95
C THR A 142 13.69 -0.10 -11.03
N LYS A 143 12.98 -0.46 -9.95
CA LYS A 143 13.40 -1.56 -9.07
C LYS A 143 13.42 -2.89 -9.81
N TYR A 144 12.38 -3.23 -10.56
CA TYR A 144 12.33 -4.48 -11.32
C TYR A 144 13.41 -4.57 -12.41
N THR A 145 13.71 -3.48 -13.10
CA THR A 145 14.78 -3.46 -14.10
C THR A 145 16.16 -3.57 -13.45
N ALA A 146 16.37 -2.97 -12.27
CA ALA A 146 17.59 -3.14 -11.49
C ALA A 146 17.77 -4.61 -11.05
N GLU A 147 16.73 -5.25 -10.52
CA GLU A 147 16.72 -6.68 -10.15
C GLU A 147 17.02 -7.58 -11.35
N LEU A 148 16.45 -7.28 -12.52
CA LEU A 148 16.77 -8.00 -13.74
C LEU A 148 18.25 -7.80 -14.12
N GLY A 149 18.76 -6.58 -14.00
CA GLY A 149 20.15 -6.25 -14.29
C GLY A 149 21.14 -6.99 -13.38
N THR A 150 20.81 -7.22 -12.11
CA THR A 150 21.64 -8.03 -11.21
C THR A 150 21.64 -9.50 -11.62
N ILE A 151 20.47 -10.06 -11.93
CA ILE A 151 20.35 -11.46 -12.41
C ILE A 151 21.19 -11.68 -13.67
N LEU A 152 21.13 -10.75 -14.62
CA LEU A 152 21.91 -10.83 -15.86
C LEU A 152 23.42 -10.78 -15.58
N LYS A 153 23.88 -9.93 -14.65
CA LYS A 153 25.29 -9.85 -14.27
C LYS A 153 25.79 -11.12 -13.58
N GLU A 154 24.95 -11.77 -12.79
CA GLU A 154 25.29 -13.01 -12.09
C GLU A 154 25.43 -14.18 -13.07
N GLN A 155 24.58 -14.27 -14.08
CA GLN A 155 24.64 -15.33 -15.11
C GLN A 155 25.81 -15.15 -16.10
N LEU A 156 26.44 -13.98 -16.13
CA LEU A 156 27.60 -13.67 -16.97
C LEU A 156 28.94 -13.87 -16.25
N LYS A 157 28.93 -14.17 -14.95
CA LYS A 157 30.12 -14.54 -14.17
C LYS A 157 30.32 -16.06 -14.21
#